data_AF-A0A9X1NB79-F1
#
_entry.id   AF-A0A9X1NB79-F1
#
_cell.length_a   1.000
_cell.length_b   1.000
_cell.length_c   1.000
_cell.angle_alpha   90.00
_cell.angle_beta   90.00
_cell.angle_gamma   90.00
#
_symmetry.space_group_name_H-M   'P 1'
#
loop_
_entity.id
_entity.type
_entity.pdbx_description
1 polymer ?
#
loop_
_entity_poly.entity_id
_entity_poly.type
_entity_poly.pdbx_seq_one_letter_code
_entity_poly.pdbx_strand_id
1 'polypeptide(L)'
;MSISSTQRNVLLPVGLAAAAAAGVLAFTLLGSGSSATAEPAGTQSISAELTSFQGEQPEGFRIEQVPAGWDVLAADTGKLVLAAEDASNQDPNEFTGKILVTVANEAELSVERKNTQDLEVGDVTATSFDFEGGDSTGLLLPAEDRTLIFQFPGSLKWDSATVAEFAAGVESVGTPDIAQG
;
A
#
# COMPACT_ATOMS: atom_id res chain seq x y z
N MET A 1 0.66 -32.10 41.72
CA MET A 1 0.36 -30.66 41.78
C MET A 1 0.36 -30.16 40.34
N SER A 2 -0.62 -30.48 39.49
CA SER A 2 -2.08 -30.30 39.52
C SER A 2 -2.53 -28.89 39.16
N ILE A 3 -2.84 -28.75 37.86
CA ILE A 3 -4.00 -28.13 37.16
C ILE A 3 -4.23 -26.61 37.34
N SER A 4 -4.43 -25.84 36.27
CA SER A 4 -5.66 -25.93 35.48
C SER A 4 -5.54 -25.34 34.07
N SER A 5 -5.85 -26.17 33.07
CA SER A 5 -6.49 -25.76 31.81
C SER A 5 -7.94 -25.35 32.07
N THR A 6 -8.41 -24.30 31.40
CA THR A 6 -9.84 -24.08 31.20
C THR A 6 -10.09 -23.85 29.70
N GLN A 7 -10.49 -24.92 29.03
CA GLN A 7 -11.25 -24.87 27.80
C GLN A 7 -12.59 -24.14 28.06
N ARG A 8 -13.03 -23.38 27.06
CA ARG A 8 -14.47 -23.15 26.83
C ARG A 8 -14.80 -23.44 25.37
N ASN A 9 -15.27 -24.67 25.13
CA ASN A 9 -16.42 -24.90 24.23
C ASN A 9 -17.57 -24.00 24.73
N VAL A 10 -18.54 -23.54 23.92
CA VAL A 10 -19.52 -24.37 23.22
C VAL A 10 -20.34 -23.54 22.21
N LEU A 11 -20.91 -24.29 21.24
CA LEU A 11 -22.27 -24.20 20.68
C LEU A 11 -22.50 -23.39 19.39
N LEU A 12 -22.58 -24.15 18.29
CA LEU A 12 -23.31 -23.84 17.05
C LEU A 12 -24.80 -23.52 17.34
N PRO A 13 -25.43 -22.73 16.47
CA PRO A 13 -26.67 -23.23 15.89
C PRO A 13 -26.64 -23.32 14.36
N VAL A 14 -27.09 -24.49 13.92
CA VAL A 14 -27.61 -24.82 12.59
C VAL A 14 -28.75 -23.86 12.23
N GLY A 15 -28.70 -23.27 11.04
CA GLY A 15 -29.82 -22.54 10.43
C GLY A 15 -30.02 -23.01 8.99
N LEU A 16 -30.85 -24.05 8.82
CA LEU A 16 -31.35 -24.55 7.54
C LEU A 16 -32.66 -23.83 7.23
N ALA A 17 -32.74 -23.12 6.10
CA ALA A 17 -34.02 -22.74 5.50
C ALA A 17 -33.89 -22.59 3.98
N ALA A 18 -34.46 -23.56 3.27
CA ALA A 18 -34.71 -23.52 1.84
C ALA A 18 -35.98 -22.72 1.55
N ALA A 19 -36.01 -21.98 0.46
CA ALA A 19 -37.26 -21.67 -0.26
C ALA A 19 -36.96 -21.29 -1.72
N ALA A 20 -37.27 -22.20 -2.63
CA ALA A 20 -37.42 -21.92 -4.04
C ALA A 20 -38.73 -21.15 -4.27
N ALA A 21 -38.71 -20.13 -5.13
CA ALA A 21 -39.91 -19.62 -5.78
C ALA A 21 -39.55 -19.10 -7.18
N ALA A 22 -39.94 -19.89 -8.18
CA ALA A 22 -40.03 -19.47 -9.57
C ALA A 22 -41.16 -18.43 -9.70
N GLY A 23 -40.89 -17.33 -10.39
CA GLY A 23 -41.88 -16.30 -10.69
C GLY A 23 -41.52 -15.58 -11.97
N VAL A 24 -42.01 -16.09 -13.10
CA VAL A 24 -42.07 -15.34 -14.36
C VAL A 24 -43.28 -14.40 -14.26
N LEU A 25 -43.03 -13.09 -14.20
CA LEU A 25 -44.05 -12.08 -14.43
C LEU A 25 -43.51 -11.06 -15.43
N ALA A 26 -43.97 -11.20 -16.67
CA ALA A 26 -43.92 -10.13 -17.66
C ALA A 26 -44.97 -9.10 -17.28
N PHE A 27 -44.54 -7.88 -16.96
CA PHE A 27 -45.42 -6.72 -16.83
C PHE A 27 -44.75 -5.51 -17.47
N THR A 28 -45.25 -5.13 -18.64
CA THR A 28 -44.97 -3.85 -19.29
C THR A 28 -45.96 -2.81 -18.78
N LEU A 29 -45.50 -1.77 -18.09
CA LEU A 29 -46.23 -0.51 -17.91
C LEU A 29 -45.25 0.62 -17.57
N LEU A 30 -45.31 1.69 -18.37
CA LEU A 30 -44.60 2.95 -18.17
C LEU A 30 -45.09 3.66 -16.90
N GLY A 31 -44.17 4.13 -16.06
CA GLY A 31 -44.48 4.95 -14.91
C GLY A 31 -43.22 5.53 -14.28
N SER A 32 -43.01 6.83 -14.49
CA SER A 32 -41.93 7.62 -13.90
C SER A 32 -41.96 7.58 -12.38
N GLY A 33 -40.86 7.12 -11.78
CA GLY A 33 -40.67 7.07 -10.34
C GLY A 33 -39.29 6.55 -10.02
N SER A 34 -38.25 7.36 -10.30
CA SER A 34 -36.89 7.08 -9.83
C SER A 34 -36.86 7.17 -8.29
N SER A 35 -37.20 6.08 -7.63
CA SER A 35 -36.71 5.81 -6.28
C SER A 35 -35.26 5.38 -6.42
N ALA A 36 -34.36 6.36 -6.37
CA ALA A 36 -32.94 6.11 -6.14
C ALA A 36 -32.81 5.48 -4.75
N THR A 37 -32.74 4.16 -4.70
CA THR A 37 -32.14 3.45 -3.58
C THR A 37 -30.69 3.90 -3.55
N ALA A 38 -30.35 4.80 -2.63
CA ALA A 38 -28.98 5.11 -2.30
C ALA A 38 -28.35 3.84 -1.74
N GLU A 39 -27.66 3.11 -2.61
CA GLU A 39 -26.68 2.12 -2.19
C GLU A 39 -25.67 2.86 -1.30
N PRO A 40 -25.43 2.43 -0.05
CA PRO A 40 -24.34 3.00 0.71
C PRO A 40 -23.10 2.75 -0.12
N ALA A 41 -22.47 3.83 -0.59
CA ALA A 41 -21.20 3.78 -1.29
C ALA A 41 -20.27 2.91 -0.46
N GLY A 42 -20.06 1.68 -0.93
CA GLY A 42 -19.08 0.80 -0.36
C GLY A 42 -17.79 1.57 -0.45
N THR A 43 -17.23 1.96 0.70
CA THR A 43 -15.81 2.23 0.78
C THR A 43 -15.15 0.91 0.44
N GLN A 44 -14.99 0.65 -0.86
CA GLN A 44 -14.08 -0.35 -1.34
C GLN A 44 -12.72 0.19 -0.95
N SER A 45 -12.24 -0.21 0.23
CA SER A 45 -10.81 -0.23 0.50
C SER A 45 -10.25 -1.26 -0.47
N ILE A 46 -9.99 -0.81 -1.70
CA ILE A 46 -9.24 -1.57 -2.68
C ILE A 46 -7.82 -1.49 -2.14
N SER A 47 -7.32 -2.57 -1.51
CA SER A 47 -5.86 -2.74 -1.43
C SER A 47 -5.35 -2.55 -2.84
N ALA A 48 -4.59 -1.47 -3.07
CA ALA A 48 -4.24 -1.09 -4.43
C ALA A 48 -3.35 -2.20 -5.01
N GLU A 49 -3.88 -2.96 -5.96
CA GLU A 49 -3.10 -4.03 -6.60
C GLU A 49 -1.89 -3.42 -7.31
N LEU A 50 -0.77 -4.15 -7.31
CA LEU A 50 0.39 -3.76 -8.09
C LEU A 50 0.15 -4.04 -9.58
N THR A 51 0.61 -3.13 -10.41
CA THR A 51 0.51 -3.23 -11.87
C THR A 51 1.85 -2.88 -12.48
N SER A 52 2.20 -3.52 -13.61
CA SER A 52 3.44 -3.21 -14.32
C SER A 52 3.51 -1.72 -14.66
N PHE A 53 4.65 -1.11 -14.38
CA PHE A 53 4.89 0.29 -14.72
C PHE A 53 5.06 0.44 -16.24
N GLN A 54 4.22 1.28 -16.85
CA GLN A 54 4.17 1.46 -18.31
C GLN A 54 4.74 2.82 -18.76
N GLY A 55 5.17 3.66 -17.83
CA GLY A 55 5.72 4.99 -18.10
C GLY A 55 7.20 4.96 -18.52
N GLU A 56 7.75 6.15 -18.77
CA GLU A 56 9.20 6.31 -18.94
C GLU A 56 9.90 6.14 -17.60
N GLN A 57 11.02 5.41 -17.58
CA GLN A 57 11.76 5.16 -16.34
C GLN A 57 12.30 6.48 -15.77
N PRO A 58 11.99 6.82 -14.51
CA PRO A 58 12.41 8.07 -13.93
C PRO A 58 13.94 8.18 -13.81
N GLU A 59 14.46 9.41 -13.82
CA GLU A 59 15.86 9.63 -13.50
C GLU A 59 16.17 9.09 -12.10
N GLY A 60 17.31 8.42 -11.95
CA GLY A 60 17.74 7.91 -10.64
C GLY A 60 17.14 6.57 -10.23
N PHE A 61 16.10 6.08 -10.91
CA PHE A 61 15.37 4.89 -10.49
C PHE A 61 14.95 4.00 -11.66
N ARG A 62 14.92 2.70 -11.37
CA ARG A 62 14.21 1.71 -12.18
C ARG A 62 13.03 1.18 -11.38
N ILE A 63 11.85 1.17 -11.98
CA ILE A 63 10.59 0.75 -11.36
C ILE A 63 9.94 -0.30 -12.25
N GLU A 64 9.59 -1.45 -11.67
CA GLU A 64 8.88 -2.53 -12.37
C GLU A 64 7.37 -2.44 -12.21
N GLN A 65 6.90 -2.05 -11.02
CA GLN A 65 5.49 -2.04 -10.68
C GLN A 65 5.11 -0.79 -9.88
N VAL A 66 3.87 -0.35 -10.02
CA VAL A 66 3.25 0.74 -9.24
C VAL A 66 1.85 0.32 -8.82
N PRO A 67 1.28 0.91 -7.75
CA PRO A 67 -0.13 0.69 -7.43
C PRO A 67 -1.01 1.07 -8.64
N ALA A 68 -2.08 0.32 -8.87
CA ALA A 68 -3.01 0.59 -9.96
C ALA A 68 -3.56 2.03 -9.87
N GLY A 69 -3.50 2.77 -10.98
CA GLY A 69 -3.94 4.17 -11.06
C GLY A 69 -2.98 5.18 -10.41
N TRP A 70 -1.71 4.80 -10.25
CA TRP A 70 -0.65 5.68 -9.76
C TRP A 70 0.40 5.91 -10.84
N ASP A 71 1.06 7.07 -10.79
CA ASP A 71 2.17 7.42 -11.68
C ASP A 71 3.28 8.15 -10.90
N VAL A 72 4.41 8.35 -11.56
CA VAL A 72 5.54 9.14 -11.07
C VAL A 72 5.14 10.61 -11.03
N LEU A 73 5.10 11.17 -9.82
CA LEU A 73 4.84 12.59 -9.60
C LEU A 73 6.13 13.42 -9.71
N ALA A 74 7.22 12.91 -9.16
CA ALA A 74 8.54 13.53 -9.24
C ALA A 74 9.63 12.49 -9.04
N ALA A 75 10.76 12.68 -9.72
CA ALA A 75 11.95 11.87 -9.50
C ALA A 75 13.23 12.66 -9.80
N ASP A 76 14.27 12.35 -9.03
CA ASP A 76 15.66 12.75 -9.22
C ASP A 76 16.58 11.64 -8.70
N THR A 77 17.89 11.79 -8.79
CA THR A 77 18.85 10.75 -8.36
C THR A 77 18.82 10.35 -6.87
N GLY A 78 18.17 11.14 -6.01
CA GLY A 78 18.06 10.88 -4.57
C GLY A 78 16.64 10.60 -4.08
N LYS A 79 15.60 10.86 -4.90
CA LYS A 79 14.20 10.83 -4.46
C LYS A 79 13.25 10.44 -5.59
N LEU A 80 12.29 9.59 -5.27
CA LEU A 80 11.16 9.22 -6.13
C LEU A 80 9.86 9.39 -5.35
N VAL A 81 8.87 10.01 -5.97
CA VAL A 81 7.54 10.24 -5.41
C VAL A 81 6.50 9.68 -6.38
N LEU A 82 5.68 8.75 -5.90
CA LEU A 82 4.51 8.24 -6.63
C LEU A 82 3.23 8.74 -5.98
N ALA A 83 2.24 9.06 -6.80
CA ALA A 83 0.92 9.47 -6.34
C ALA A 83 -0.17 8.85 -7.23
N ALA A 84 -1.38 8.72 -6.67
CA ALA A 84 -2.55 8.40 -7.45
C ALA A 84 -2.78 9.51 -8.50
N GLU A 85 -3.13 9.13 -9.72
CA GLU A 85 -3.35 10.05 -10.84
C GLU A 85 -4.47 11.06 -10.55
N ASP A 86 -5.45 10.67 -9.73
CA ASP A 86 -6.59 11.49 -9.31
C ASP A 86 -6.40 12.18 -7.95
N ALA A 87 -5.20 12.11 -7.36
CA ALA A 87 -4.94 12.72 -6.06
C ALA A 87 -5.17 14.24 -6.12
N SER A 88 -5.99 14.75 -5.20
CA SER A 88 -6.31 16.19 -5.10
C SER A 88 -5.09 17.08 -4.86
N ASN A 89 -4.00 16.52 -4.32
CA ASN A 89 -2.76 17.22 -4.04
C ASN A 89 -1.61 16.62 -4.85
N GLN A 90 -1.17 17.38 -5.86
CA GLN A 90 -0.07 17.02 -6.77
C GLN A 90 1.24 17.76 -6.43
N ASP A 91 1.39 18.37 -5.24
CA ASP A 91 2.67 18.97 -4.83
C ASP A 91 3.69 17.86 -4.50
N PRO A 92 4.82 17.77 -5.21
CA PRO A 92 5.82 16.71 -4.97
C PRO A 92 6.57 16.83 -3.63
N ASN A 93 6.39 17.92 -2.88
CA ASN A 93 7.01 18.13 -1.57
C ASN A 93 6.05 17.88 -0.40
N GLU A 94 4.80 17.52 -0.68
CA GLU A 94 3.83 17.09 0.33
C GLU A 94 3.60 15.58 0.24
N PHE A 95 4.09 14.81 1.21
CA PHE A 95 4.13 13.34 1.12
C PHE A 95 2.86 12.63 1.62
N THR A 96 1.88 13.36 2.14
CA THR A 96 0.62 12.76 2.63
C THR A 96 -0.11 12.05 1.49
N GLY A 97 -0.36 10.74 1.66
CA GLY A 97 -1.06 9.93 0.67
C GLY A 97 -0.22 9.54 -0.54
N LYS A 98 1.10 9.69 -0.48
CA LYS A 98 2.05 9.36 -1.56
C LYS A 98 3.02 8.29 -1.11
N ILE A 99 3.58 7.56 -2.08
CA ILE A 99 4.74 6.70 -1.83
C ILE A 99 5.98 7.56 -2.05
N LEU A 100 6.86 7.58 -1.07
CA LEU A 100 8.15 8.25 -1.15
C LEU A 100 9.26 7.21 -1.07
N VAL A 101 10.22 7.27 -1.98
CA VAL A 101 11.47 6.50 -1.93
C VAL A 101 12.62 7.48 -1.89
N THR A 102 13.51 7.36 -0.91
CA THR A 102 14.68 8.24 -0.74
C THR A 102 15.96 7.41 -0.65
N VAL A 103 17.05 7.90 -1.26
CA VAL A 103 18.37 7.28 -1.18
C VAL A 103 19.22 8.01 -0.12
N ALA A 104 19.43 7.41 1.05
CA ALA A 104 20.23 8.03 2.11
C ALA A 104 21.12 7.00 2.82
N ASN A 105 22.02 7.48 3.68
CA ASN A 105 22.66 6.60 4.66
C ASN A 105 21.70 6.38 5.82
N GLU A 106 21.59 5.15 6.32
CA GLU A 106 20.71 4.87 7.47
C GLU A 106 21.05 5.73 8.70
N ALA A 107 22.33 6.05 8.91
CA ALA A 107 22.80 6.90 10.00
C ALA A 107 22.27 8.34 9.94
N GLU A 108 21.82 8.80 8.78
CA GLU A 108 21.24 10.14 8.60
C GLU A 108 19.74 10.17 8.94
N LEU A 109 19.12 9.01 9.15
CA LEU A 109 17.69 8.90 9.43
C LEU A 109 17.38 9.24 10.89
N SER A 110 16.96 10.48 11.12
CA SER A 110 16.34 10.91 12.37
C SER A 110 14.82 10.75 12.31
N VAL A 111 14.34 9.50 12.26
CA VAL A 111 12.90 9.18 12.33
C VAL A 111 12.61 8.26 13.50
N GLU A 112 11.59 8.58 14.28
CA GLU A 112 11.10 7.72 15.36
C GLU A 112 10.32 6.53 14.77
N ARG A 113 10.72 5.32 15.16
CA ARG A 113 10.23 4.05 14.60
C ARG A 113 9.56 3.22 15.67
N LYS A 114 8.46 2.55 15.33
CA LYS A 114 7.78 1.57 16.19
C LYS A 114 7.58 0.25 15.44
N ASN A 115 7.30 -0.81 16.19
CA ASN A 115 6.95 -2.13 15.65
C ASN A 115 7.94 -2.63 14.57
N THR A 116 9.22 -2.41 14.80
CA THR A 116 10.28 -2.80 13.86
C THR A 116 10.34 -4.32 13.70
N GLN A 117 10.41 -4.78 12.45
CA GLN A 117 10.48 -6.20 12.11
C GLN A 117 11.28 -6.42 10.82
N ASP A 118 11.95 -7.56 10.73
CA ASP A 118 12.64 -7.99 9.52
C ASP A 118 11.61 -8.36 8.43
N LEU A 119 11.91 -7.97 7.19
CA LEU A 119 11.11 -8.28 6.02
C LEU A 119 12.01 -8.72 4.87
N GLU A 120 11.77 -9.91 4.32
CA GLU A 120 12.51 -10.41 3.17
C GLU A 120 12.01 -9.72 1.88
N VAL A 121 12.94 -9.12 1.13
CA VAL A 121 12.72 -8.45 -0.15
C VAL A 121 13.67 -9.08 -1.17
N GLY A 122 13.16 -10.04 -1.95
CA GLY A 122 14.02 -10.88 -2.79
C GLY A 122 15.02 -11.66 -1.93
N ASP A 123 16.32 -11.46 -2.20
CA ASP A 123 17.43 -12.05 -1.44
C ASP A 123 17.99 -11.13 -0.34
N VAL A 124 17.34 -9.99 -0.09
CA VAL A 124 17.79 -8.97 0.87
C VAL A 124 16.84 -8.92 2.08
N THR A 125 17.39 -9.01 3.29
CA THR A 125 16.63 -8.72 4.51
C THR A 125 16.56 -7.21 4.72
N ALA A 126 15.34 -6.67 4.63
CA ALA A 126 15.00 -5.28 4.91
C ALA A 126 14.43 -5.11 6.33
N THR A 127 14.34 -3.87 6.80
CA THR A 127 13.73 -3.53 8.09
C THR A 127 12.46 -2.72 7.87
N SER A 128 11.30 -3.30 8.19
CA SER A 128 10.02 -2.59 8.18
C SER A 128 9.67 -2.01 9.55
N PHE A 129 8.93 -0.91 9.59
CA PHE A 129 8.54 -0.23 10.81
C PHE A 129 7.31 0.66 10.60
N ASP A 130 6.66 1.06 11.68
CA ASP A 130 5.62 2.09 11.68
C ASP A 130 6.23 3.45 12.04
N PHE A 131 5.81 4.52 11.34
CA PHE A 131 6.17 5.88 11.73
C PHE A 131 5.43 6.29 13.00
N GLU A 132 6.13 6.89 13.96
CA GLU A 132 5.48 7.40 15.16
C GLU A 132 4.49 8.54 14.81
N GLY A 133 3.23 8.40 15.25
CA GLY A 133 2.21 9.43 15.10
C GLY A 133 1.46 9.43 13.76
N GLY A 134 1.64 8.42 12.91
CA GLY A 134 0.92 8.27 11.64
C GLY A 134 0.57 6.83 11.30
N ASP A 135 -0.21 6.65 10.24
CA ASP A 135 -0.63 5.35 9.70
C ASP A 135 0.29 4.85 8.58
N SER A 136 1.46 5.47 8.40
CA SER A 136 2.40 5.11 7.33
C SER A 136 3.32 3.99 7.76
N THR A 137 3.63 3.11 6.82
CA THR A 137 4.65 2.06 6.97
C THR A 137 5.95 2.52 6.34
N GLY A 138 7.05 2.31 7.02
CA GLY A 138 8.40 2.53 6.51
C GLY A 138 9.10 1.22 6.19
N LEU A 139 10.01 1.26 5.22
CA LEU A 139 10.92 0.15 4.91
C LEU A 139 12.33 0.70 4.67
N LEU A 140 13.33 0.10 5.32
CA LEU A 140 14.75 0.31 5.05
C LEU A 140 15.26 -0.90 4.28
N LEU A 141 15.57 -0.69 3.01
CA LEU A 141 16.12 -1.72 2.14
C LEU A 141 17.60 -1.42 1.92
N PRO A 142 18.51 -2.27 2.43
CA PRO A 142 19.93 -2.17 2.12
C PRO A 142 20.18 -2.27 0.61
N ALA A 143 21.00 -1.37 0.08
CA ALA A 143 21.60 -1.43 -1.24
C ALA A 143 23.15 -1.34 -1.10
N GLU A 144 23.91 -1.44 -2.19
CA GLU A 144 25.37 -1.63 -2.15
C GLU A 144 26.12 -0.65 -1.21
N ASP A 145 25.95 0.66 -1.41
CA ASP A 145 26.59 1.72 -0.62
C ASP A 145 25.59 2.66 0.09
N ARG A 146 24.29 2.38 -0.05
CA ARG A 146 23.20 3.26 0.40
C ARG A 146 22.03 2.43 0.93
N THR A 147 21.06 3.11 1.52
CA THR A 147 19.78 2.53 1.92
C THR A 147 18.67 3.21 1.13
N LEU A 148 17.77 2.41 0.56
CA LEU A 148 16.49 2.89 0.06
C LEU A 148 15.51 2.96 1.23
N ILE A 149 15.00 4.15 1.50
CA ILE A 149 13.95 4.36 2.50
C ILE A 149 12.63 4.54 1.76
N PHE A 150 11.72 3.62 1.99
CA PHE A 150 10.35 3.70 1.51
C PHE A 150 9.44 4.22 2.60
N GLN A 151 8.47 5.04 2.22
CA GLN A 151 7.32 5.40 3.02
C GLN A 151 6.05 5.07 2.21
N PHE A 152 5.19 4.23 2.78
CA PHE A 152 3.92 3.83 2.22
C PHE A 152 2.78 4.48 3.02
N PRO A 153 1.81 5.13 2.36
CA PRO A 153 0.67 5.69 3.07
C PRO A 153 -0.27 4.57 3.52
N GLY A 154 -0.80 4.69 4.74
CA GLY A 154 -1.71 3.70 5.33
C GLY A 154 -3.04 3.52 4.58
N SER A 155 -3.34 4.36 3.58
CA SER A 155 -4.49 4.21 2.69
C SER A 155 -4.35 3.03 1.73
N LEU A 156 -3.13 2.59 1.41
CA LEU A 156 -2.90 1.45 0.51
C LEU A 156 -3.32 0.10 1.11
N LYS A 157 -3.34 0.01 2.45
CA LYS A 157 -3.69 -1.23 3.19
C LYS A 157 -2.93 -2.46 2.68
N TRP A 158 -1.67 -2.27 2.30
CA TRP A 158 -0.78 -3.35 1.86
C TRP A 158 -0.32 -4.18 3.05
N ASP A 159 -0.31 -5.49 2.85
CA ASP A 159 0.39 -6.41 3.74
C ASP A 159 1.90 -6.44 3.42
N SER A 160 2.67 -7.11 4.27
CA SER A 160 4.13 -7.19 4.14
C SER A 160 4.60 -7.86 2.84
N ALA A 161 3.85 -8.81 2.28
CA ALA A 161 4.21 -9.43 1.02
C ALA A 161 4.05 -8.45 -0.15
N THR A 162 2.98 -7.66 -0.15
CA THR A 162 2.77 -6.62 -1.17
C THR A 162 3.83 -5.50 -1.05
N VAL A 163 4.19 -5.09 0.17
CA VAL A 163 5.29 -4.14 0.41
C VAL A 163 6.62 -4.68 -0.12
N ALA A 164 6.92 -5.95 0.16
CA ALA A 164 8.14 -6.60 -0.32
C ALA A 164 8.18 -6.73 -1.85
N GLU A 165 7.04 -7.10 -2.47
CA GLU A 165 6.93 -7.20 -3.93
C GLU A 165 7.18 -5.85 -4.61
N PHE A 166 6.57 -4.78 -4.12
CA PHE A 166 6.82 -3.44 -4.66
C PHE A 166 8.28 -3.03 -4.47
N ALA A 167 8.83 -3.20 -3.26
CA ALA A 167 10.20 -2.79 -2.96
C ALA A 167 11.25 -3.56 -3.77
N ALA A 168 11.02 -4.84 -4.05
CA ALA A 168 11.89 -5.65 -4.91
C ALA A 168 11.92 -5.16 -6.36
N GLY A 169 10.84 -4.50 -6.82
CA GLY A 169 10.73 -3.91 -8.15
C GLY A 169 11.28 -2.48 -8.25
N VAL A 170 11.90 -1.93 -7.20
CA VAL A 170 12.47 -0.57 -7.21
C VAL A 170 13.97 -0.61 -6.96
N GLU A 171 14.73 -0.12 -7.92
CA GLU A 171 16.20 -0.02 -7.85
C GLU A 171 16.62 1.44 -8.01
N SER A 172 17.60 1.91 -7.23
CA SER A 172 18.28 3.18 -7.54
C SER A 172 19.31 2.95 -8.64
N VAL A 173 19.24 3.72 -9.72
CA VAL A 173 20.19 3.70 -10.83
C VAL A 173 20.90 5.05 -10.93
N GLY A 174 22.22 5.04 -10.76
CA GLY A 174 23.05 6.25 -10.85
C GLY A 174 23.58 6.72 -9.50
N THR A 175 24.50 7.68 -9.55
CA THR A 175 25.08 8.29 -8.35
C THR A 175 24.16 9.43 -7.91
N PRO A 176 23.66 9.44 -6.66
CA PRO A 176 22.86 10.55 -6.17
C PRO A 176 23.68 11.84 -6.24
N ASP A 177 23.10 12.89 -6.81
CA ASP A 177 23.64 14.25 -6.75
C ASP A 177 23.42 14.78 -5.33
N ILE A 178 24.26 14.30 -4.41
CA ILE A 178 24.38 14.85 -3.07
C ILE A 178 25.08 16.19 -3.19
N ALA A 179 24.32 17.22 -3.56
CA ALA A 179 24.72 18.59 -3.31
C ALA A 179 25.09 18.68 -1.82
N GLN A 180 26.40 18.80 -1.55
CA GLN A 180 26.91 18.89 -0.18
C GLN A 180 26.28 20.10 0.50
N GLY A 181 25.32 19.82 1.40
CA GLY A 181 24.70 20.80 2.29
C GLY A 181 25.39 20.79 3.64
#